data_AF-A0A499UR69-F1
#
_entry.id   AF-A0A499UR69-F1
#
_cell.length_a   1.000
_cell.length_b   1.000
_cell.length_c   1.000
_cell.angle_alpha   90.00
_cell.angle_beta   90.00
_cell.angle_gamma   90.00
#
_symmetry.space_group_name_H-M   'P 1'
#
loop_
_entity.id
_entity.type
_entity.pdbx_description
1 polymer ?
#
loop_
_entity_poly.entity_id
_entity_poly.type
_entity_poly.pdbx_seq_one_letter_code
_entity_poly.pdbx_strand_id
1 'polypeptide(L)'
;MVHAPDREAELAAVFGDGSGLREPCPHPTVTVLRPDDPTVRPDEEHEAVTLTAAVAPHGPVDWTDGAAAEQDAQRLITAAEAAIPGLRDRMLWHEVRTPADTGAETGARGGAAPGPVLAGADGAFLRPANVTRLPGLYLVGGWAHPGGGLAHAGMSGALVAGLIVEGEDWRGSQ
;
A
#
# COMPACT_ATOMS: atom_id res chain seq x y z
N MET A 1 -13.05 -4.43 8.45
CA MET A 1 -12.60 -5.06 7.19
C MET A 1 -13.76 -5.86 6.64
N VAL A 2 -14.10 -5.68 5.36
CA VAL A 2 -15.10 -6.48 4.64
C VAL A 2 -14.32 -7.42 3.73
N HIS A 3 -14.47 -8.72 3.92
CA HIS A 3 -13.70 -9.72 3.19
C HIS A 3 -14.33 -10.06 1.84
N ALA A 4 -13.48 -10.29 0.84
CA ALA A 4 -13.89 -10.89 -0.43
C ALA A 4 -14.58 -12.25 -0.17
N PRO A 5 -15.65 -12.58 -0.92
CA PRO A 5 -16.31 -13.88 -0.82
C PRO A 5 -15.44 -15.03 -1.36
N ASP A 6 -14.50 -14.72 -2.26
CA ASP A 6 -13.55 -15.66 -2.85
C ASP A 6 -12.13 -15.11 -2.75
N ARG A 7 -11.39 -15.61 -1.76
CA ARG A 7 -9.99 -15.22 -1.51
C ARG A 7 -9.05 -15.68 -2.61
N GLU A 8 -9.29 -16.82 -3.24
CA GLU A 8 -8.39 -17.34 -4.29
C GLU A 8 -8.51 -16.49 -5.55
N ALA A 9 -9.75 -16.14 -5.93
CA ALA A 9 -10.00 -15.22 -7.04
C ALA A 9 -9.41 -13.83 -6.78
N GLU A 10 -9.53 -13.31 -5.54
CA GLU A 10 -8.90 -12.03 -5.16
C GLU A 10 -7.38 -12.09 -5.31
N LEU A 11 -6.73 -13.12 -4.76
CA LEU A 11 -5.27 -13.27 -4.87
C LEU A 11 -4.83 -13.43 -6.32
N ALA A 12 -5.59 -14.15 -7.15
CA ALA A 12 -5.31 -14.28 -8.57
C ALA A 12 -5.43 -12.94 -9.31
N ALA A 13 -6.43 -12.11 -8.99
CA ALA A 13 -6.57 -10.78 -9.58
C ALA A 13 -5.40 -9.85 -9.21
N VAL A 14 -4.95 -9.88 -7.95
CA VAL A 14 -3.84 -9.04 -7.46
C VAL A 14 -2.49 -9.51 -7.99
N PHE A 15 -2.18 -10.81 -7.84
CA PHE A 15 -0.83 -11.34 -8.07
C PHE A 15 -0.65 -11.98 -9.46
N GLY A 16 -1.73 -12.47 -10.08
CA GLY A 16 -1.72 -13.19 -11.35
C GLY A 16 -0.80 -14.41 -11.35
N ASP A 17 -0.51 -14.94 -12.54
CA ASP A 17 0.38 -16.07 -12.80
C ASP A 17 1.78 -15.66 -13.30
N GLY A 18 2.01 -14.37 -13.59
CA GLY A 18 3.32 -13.81 -13.90
C GLY A 18 3.41 -13.00 -15.19
N SER A 19 2.40 -13.01 -16.07
CA SER A 19 2.38 -12.15 -17.25
C SER A 19 0.98 -11.92 -17.82
N GLY A 20 0.67 -10.68 -18.19
CA GLY A 20 -0.57 -10.34 -18.91
C GLY A 20 -1.34 -9.19 -18.29
N LEU A 21 -2.30 -8.67 -19.06
CA LEU A 21 -3.30 -7.75 -18.55
C LEU A 21 -4.20 -8.47 -17.55
N ARG A 22 -4.65 -7.75 -16.54
CA ARG A 22 -5.51 -8.25 -15.47
C ARG A 22 -6.73 -7.38 -15.35
N GLU A 23 -7.81 -7.99 -14.86
CA GLU A 23 -8.98 -7.25 -14.45
C GLU A 23 -8.98 -7.11 -12.93
N PRO A 24 -9.35 -5.95 -12.37
CA PRO A 24 -9.49 -5.81 -10.93
C PRO A 24 -10.58 -6.75 -10.37
N CYS A 25 -10.40 -7.21 -9.13
CA CYS A 25 -11.33 -8.13 -8.48
C CYS A 25 -12.74 -7.51 -8.39
N PRO A 26 -13.81 -8.19 -8.84
CA PRO A 26 -15.17 -7.66 -8.75
C PRO A 26 -15.66 -7.46 -7.30
N HIS A 27 -15.16 -8.26 -6.36
CA HIS A 27 -15.55 -8.24 -4.95
C HIS A 27 -14.30 -8.28 -4.06
N PRO A 28 -13.53 -7.19 -3.98
CA PRO A 28 -12.27 -7.17 -3.24
C PRO A 28 -12.51 -7.14 -1.72
N THR A 29 -11.51 -7.56 -0.96
CA THR A 29 -11.42 -7.28 0.47
C THR A 29 -11.16 -5.79 0.66
N VAL A 30 -12.03 -5.12 1.40
CA VAL A 30 -11.96 -3.68 1.66
C VAL A 30 -11.68 -3.41 3.13
N THR A 31 -10.61 -2.67 3.38
CA THR A 31 -10.39 -2.02 4.67
C THR A 31 -11.19 -0.73 4.69
N VAL A 32 -12.09 -0.61 5.67
CA VAL A 32 -12.90 0.59 5.92
C VAL A 32 -12.31 1.26 7.16
N LEU A 33 -11.71 2.43 6.97
CA LEU A 33 -11.18 3.26 8.05
C LEU A 33 -12.10 4.46 8.27
N ARG A 34 -12.62 4.58 9.50
CA ARG A 34 -13.56 5.64 9.92
C ARG A 34 -13.15 6.14 11.31
N PRO A 35 -12.09 6.96 11.40
CA PRO A 35 -11.62 7.43 12.69
C PRO A 35 -12.63 8.41 13.29
N ASP A 36 -12.83 8.35 14.60
CA ASP A 36 -13.55 9.41 15.32
C ASP A 36 -12.59 10.54 15.67
N ASP A 37 -12.14 11.24 14.63
CA ASP A 37 -11.19 12.34 14.72
C ASP A 37 -11.82 13.62 14.15
N PRO A 38 -12.13 14.62 14.99
CA PRO A 38 -12.68 15.89 14.54
C PRO A 38 -11.77 16.64 13.55
N THR A 39 -10.46 16.35 13.50
CA THR A 39 -9.52 17.02 12.60
C THR A 39 -9.63 16.56 11.15
N VAL A 40 -10.33 15.45 10.88
CA VAL A 40 -10.53 14.93 9.52
C VAL A 40 -11.90 15.25 8.95
N ARG A 41 -12.74 16.00 9.66
CA ARG A 41 -14.09 16.41 9.22
C ARG A 41 -14.30 17.91 9.40
N PRO A 42 -15.13 18.56 8.55
CA PRO A 42 -15.38 20.00 8.67
C PRO A 42 -16.17 20.38 9.93
N ASP A 43 -17.08 19.52 10.40
CA ASP A 43 -17.92 19.72 11.59
C ASP A 43 -18.46 18.37 12.12
N GLU A 44 -19.38 18.40 13.09
CA GLU A 44 -19.96 17.20 13.74
C GLU A 44 -21.01 16.46 12.91
N GLU A 45 -21.55 17.06 11.85
CA GLU A 45 -22.56 16.44 10.97
C GLU A 45 -21.93 15.65 9.82
N HIS A 46 -20.62 15.75 9.64
CA HIS A 46 -19.87 15.10 8.58
C HIS A 46 -19.00 13.96 9.08
N GLU A 47 -18.57 13.10 8.17
CA GLU A 47 -17.63 12.02 8.45
C GLU A 47 -16.64 11.86 7.29
N ALA A 48 -15.43 11.41 7.61
CA ALA A 48 -14.46 10.97 6.61
C ALA A 48 -14.30 9.45 6.69
N VAL A 49 -14.36 8.79 5.54
CA VAL A 49 -14.17 7.35 5.40
C VAL A 49 -13.11 7.11 4.35
N THR A 50 -12.09 6.33 4.69
CA THR A 50 -11.07 5.89 3.74
C THR A 50 -11.28 4.40 3.44
N LEU A 51 -11.40 4.08 2.16
CA LEU A 51 -11.50 2.72 1.67
C LEU A 51 -10.16 2.32 1.05
N THR A 52 -9.62 1.18 1.43
CA THR A 52 -8.37 0.65 0.86
C THR A 52 -8.54 -0.82 0.51
N ALA A 53 -8.09 -1.20 -0.69
CA ALA A 53 -8.04 -2.58 -1.14
C ALA A 53 -6.64 -2.89 -1.70
N ALA A 54 -6.23 -4.16 -1.62
CA ALA A 54 -5.06 -4.62 -2.36
C ALA A 54 -5.46 -4.82 -3.82
N VAL A 55 -4.70 -4.23 -4.74
CA VAL A 55 -4.96 -4.30 -6.19
C VAL A 55 -3.68 -4.66 -6.94
N ALA A 56 -3.82 -5.12 -8.18
CA ALA A 56 -2.67 -5.31 -9.06
C ALA A 56 -1.95 -3.96 -9.29
N PRO A 57 -0.61 -3.96 -9.47
CA PRO A 57 0.12 -2.72 -9.73
C PRO A 57 -0.27 -2.13 -11.09
N HIS A 58 0.11 -0.86 -11.31
CA HIS A 58 0.03 -0.26 -12.63
C HIS A 58 0.97 -0.97 -13.63
N GLY A 59 0.47 -1.22 -14.84
CA GLY A 59 1.12 -2.01 -15.89
C GLY A 59 0.26 -3.22 -16.28
N PRO A 60 0.10 -4.23 -15.40
CA PRO A 60 -0.90 -5.29 -15.59
C PRO A 60 -2.34 -4.77 -15.63
N VAL A 61 -2.62 -3.68 -14.91
CA VAL A 61 -3.87 -2.91 -15.02
C VAL A 61 -3.51 -1.48 -15.39
N ASP A 62 -4.26 -0.90 -16.33
CA ASP A 62 -4.10 0.51 -16.67
C ASP A 62 -4.88 1.41 -15.70
N TRP A 63 -4.26 1.71 -14.58
CA TRP A 63 -4.79 2.67 -13.60
C TRP A 63 -4.78 4.14 -14.04
N THR A 64 -4.32 4.46 -15.26
CA THR A 64 -4.47 5.83 -15.81
C THR A 64 -5.80 6.02 -16.52
N ASP A 65 -6.54 4.95 -16.79
CA ASP A 65 -7.92 5.02 -17.25
C ASP A 65 -8.84 5.42 -16.08
N GLY A 66 -9.25 6.70 -16.08
CA GLY A 66 -10.13 7.25 -15.06
C GLY A 66 -11.48 6.54 -14.96
N ALA A 67 -12.02 6.00 -16.07
CA ALA A 67 -13.29 5.27 -16.03
C ALA A 67 -13.11 3.89 -15.36
N ALA A 68 -12.00 3.21 -15.62
CA ALA A 68 -11.67 1.95 -14.95
C ALA A 68 -11.39 2.15 -13.46
N ALA A 69 -10.65 3.21 -13.10
CA ALA A 69 -10.38 3.57 -11.72
C ALA A 69 -11.67 3.89 -10.95
N GLU A 70 -12.57 4.66 -11.55
CA GLU A 70 -13.88 4.99 -10.97
C GLU A 70 -14.76 3.74 -10.80
N GLN A 71 -14.76 2.84 -11.79
CA GLN A 71 -15.48 1.58 -11.70
C GLN A 71 -14.95 0.72 -10.53
N ASP A 72 -13.65 0.73 -10.27
CA ASP A 72 -13.07 -0.02 -9.15
C ASP A 72 -13.39 0.63 -7.80
N ALA A 73 -13.31 1.95 -7.70
CA ALA A 73 -13.75 2.71 -6.53
C ALA A 73 -15.23 2.40 -6.19
N GLN A 74 -16.07 2.29 -7.21
CA GLN A 74 -17.47 1.92 -7.06
C GLN A 74 -17.68 0.52 -6.47
N ARG A 75 -16.80 -0.44 -6.79
CA ARG A 75 -16.79 -1.78 -6.18
C ARG A 75 -16.39 -1.70 -4.71
N LEU A 76 -15.39 -0.90 -4.38
CA LEU A 76 -14.96 -0.66 -3.00
C LEU A 76 -16.09 -0.05 -2.15
N ILE A 77 -16.79 0.97 -2.68
CA ILE A 77 -17.94 1.59 -2.01
C ILE A 77 -19.05 0.55 -1.78
N THR A 78 -19.37 -0.25 -2.81
CA THR A 78 -20.40 -1.30 -2.71
C THR A 78 -20.05 -2.34 -1.65
N ALA A 79 -18.79 -2.80 -1.59
CA ALA A 79 -18.35 -3.71 -0.55
C ALA A 79 -18.39 -3.05 0.85
N ALA A 80 -18.01 -1.78 0.96
CA ALA A 80 -18.03 -1.04 2.21
C ALA A 80 -19.43 -0.85 2.79
N GLU A 81 -20.50 -0.89 1.98
CA GLU A 81 -21.89 -0.81 2.47
C GLU A 81 -22.28 -1.96 3.40
N ALA A 82 -21.57 -3.10 3.34
CA ALA A 82 -21.73 -4.17 4.32
C ALA A 82 -21.31 -3.73 5.74
N ALA A 83 -20.37 -2.79 5.86
CA ALA A 83 -19.92 -2.22 7.13
C ALA A 83 -20.60 -0.87 7.45
N ILE A 84 -20.96 -0.09 6.43
CA ILE A 84 -21.60 1.22 6.56
C ILE A 84 -22.84 1.28 5.65
N PRO A 85 -24.01 0.81 6.12
CA PRO A 85 -25.23 0.84 5.32
C PRO A 85 -25.60 2.25 4.86
N GLY A 86 -25.98 2.39 3.59
CA GLY A 86 -26.33 3.67 2.98
C GLY A 86 -25.15 4.64 2.84
N LEU A 87 -23.92 4.14 2.73
CA LEU A 87 -22.73 4.96 2.50
C LEU A 87 -22.88 5.80 1.23
N ARG A 88 -23.37 5.19 0.15
CA ARG A 88 -23.54 5.84 -1.15
C ARG A 88 -24.50 7.02 -1.09
N ASP A 89 -25.63 6.84 -0.41
CA ASP A 89 -26.71 7.84 -0.35
C ASP A 89 -26.32 9.08 0.46
N ARG A 90 -25.31 8.96 1.32
CA ARG A 90 -24.81 10.04 2.19
C ARG A 90 -23.49 10.65 1.71
N MET A 91 -22.93 10.15 0.60
CA MET A 91 -21.66 10.61 0.06
C MET A 91 -21.81 11.97 -0.63
N LEU A 92 -21.12 12.99 -0.12
CA LEU A 92 -21.13 14.33 -0.72
C LEU A 92 -20.11 14.45 -1.87
N TRP A 93 -18.96 13.83 -1.72
CA TRP A 93 -17.89 13.73 -2.71
C TRP A 93 -16.96 12.58 -2.33
N HIS A 94 -16.11 12.15 -3.27
CA HIS A 94 -15.00 11.25 -3.00
C HIS A 94 -13.83 11.57 -3.94
N GLU A 95 -12.65 11.11 -3.56
CA GLU A 95 -11.45 11.16 -4.38
C GLU A 95 -10.95 9.73 -4.59
N VAL A 96 -10.57 9.40 -5.82
CA VAL A 96 -10.00 8.09 -6.17
C VAL A 96 -8.49 8.22 -6.27
N ARG A 97 -7.79 7.35 -5.55
CA ARG A 97 -6.32 7.26 -5.53
C ARG A 97 -5.91 5.86 -5.96
N THR A 98 -5.09 5.78 -6.99
CA THR A 98 -4.72 4.52 -7.64
C THR A 98 -3.22 4.21 -7.48
N PRO A 99 -2.78 2.99 -7.85
CA PRO A 99 -1.35 2.70 -7.99
C PRO A 99 -0.63 3.61 -9.00
N ALA A 100 -1.30 4.13 -10.05
CA ALA A 100 -0.66 5.07 -10.96
C ALA A 100 -0.28 6.37 -10.23
N ASP A 101 -1.19 6.90 -9.40
CA ASP A 101 -0.93 8.12 -8.61
C ASP A 101 0.18 7.90 -7.59
N THR A 102 0.16 6.75 -6.89
CA THR A 102 1.22 6.37 -5.95
C THR A 102 2.58 6.31 -6.65
N GLY A 103 2.63 5.74 -7.86
CA GLY A 103 3.85 5.67 -8.67
C GLY A 103 4.36 7.05 -9.09
N ALA A 104 3.45 7.96 -9.47
CA ALA A 104 3.79 9.33 -9.84
C ALA A 104 4.36 10.14 -8.65
N GLU A 105 3.80 9.98 -7.45
CA GLU A 105 4.19 10.73 -6.27
C GLU A 105 5.48 10.22 -5.61
N THR A 106 5.64 8.90 -5.57
CA THR A 106 6.70 8.27 -4.78
C THR A 106 7.84 7.71 -5.62
N GLY A 107 7.66 7.61 -6.95
CA GLY A 107 8.56 6.88 -7.84
C GLY A 107 8.51 5.35 -7.66
N ALA A 108 7.60 4.82 -6.84
CA ALA A 108 7.44 3.38 -6.66
C ALA A 108 6.98 2.73 -7.97
N ARG A 109 7.73 1.73 -8.44
CA ARG A 109 7.42 1.02 -9.67
C ARG A 109 6.01 0.42 -9.62
N GLY A 110 5.15 0.85 -10.54
CA GLY A 110 3.75 0.40 -10.62
C GLY A 110 2.89 0.80 -9.42
N GLY A 111 3.34 1.75 -8.59
CA GLY A 111 2.66 2.14 -7.34
C GLY A 111 2.71 1.10 -6.23
N ALA A 112 3.60 0.10 -6.33
CA ALA A 112 3.62 -1.00 -5.39
C ALA A 112 4.03 -0.55 -3.98
N ALA A 113 3.30 -1.01 -2.97
CA ALA A 113 3.74 -0.93 -1.59
C ALA A 113 4.80 -2.01 -1.31
N PRO A 114 5.88 -1.70 -0.56
CA PRO A 114 6.84 -2.71 -0.18
C PRO A 114 6.20 -3.78 0.70
N GLY A 115 6.24 -5.04 0.23
CA GLY A 115 5.74 -6.18 0.97
C GLY A 115 6.60 -6.53 2.20
N PRO A 116 6.09 -7.37 3.10
CA PRO A 116 6.81 -7.83 4.28
C PRO A 116 8.07 -8.60 3.89
N VAL A 117 9.02 -8.66 4.82
CA VAL A 117 10.22 -9.48 4.72
C VAL A 117 9.96 -10.83 5.37
N LEU A 118 10.30 -11.91 4.68
CA LEU A 118 10.17 -13.28 5.16
C LEU A 118 11.54 -13.96 5.12
N ALA A 119 11.95 -14.58 6.24
CA ALA A 119 13.23 -15.28 6.36
C ALA A 119 13.24 -16.66 5.68
N GLY A 120 12.07 -17.16 5.25
CA GLY A 120 11.95 -18.41 4.50
C GLY A 120 12.48 -18.31 3.06
N ALA A 121 12.37 -19.43 2.33
CA ALA A 121 12.83 -19.53 0.93
C ALA A 121 14.29 -19.09 0.74
N ASP A 122 15.18 -19.58 1.60
CA ASP A 122 16.61 -19.25 1.59
C ASP A 122 16.90 -17.73 1.59
N GLY A 123 16.00 -16.94 2.19
CA GLY A 123 16.11 -15.49 2.26
C GLY A 123 15.72 -14.75 0.97
N ALA A 124 15.07 -15.41 0.02
CA ALA A 124 14.66 -14.79 -1.25
C ALA A 124 13.72 -13.57 -1.08
N PHE A 125 13.06 -13.44 0.06
CA PHE A 125 12.16 -12.33 0.37
C PHE A 125 12.78 -11.28 1.32
N LEU A 126 14.08 -11.37 1.60
CA LEU A 126 14.81 -10.32 2.30
C LEU A 126 14.97 -9.08 1.42
N ARG A 127 15.02 -7.90 2.05
CA ARG A 127 15.39 -6.65 1.36
C ARG A 127 16.90 -6.43 1.41
N PRO A 128 17.47 -5.70 0.44
CA PRO A 128 18.88 -5.30 0.47
C PRO A 128 19.29 -4.64 1.79
N ALA A 129 20.52 -4.86 2.20
CA ALA A 129 21.10 -4.19 3.37
C ALA A 129 21.13 -2.66 3.19
N ASN A 130 21.18 -1.93 4.30
CA ASN A 130 21.25 -0.47 4.28
C ASN A 130 22.59 0.07 3.75
N VAL A 131 23.66 -0.72 3.82
CA VAL A 131 24.98 -0.38 3.27
C VAL A 131 25.11 -0.95 1.86
N THR A 132 25.58 -0.13 0.93
CA THR A 132 25.88 -0.58 -0.44
C THR A 132 27.37 -0.85 -0.63
N ARG A 133 27.76 -1.32 -1.82
CA ARG A 133 29.18 -1.45 -2.18
C ARG A 133 29.87 -0.12 -2.46
N LEU A 134 29.11 0.98 -2.56
CA LEU A 134 29.62 2.31 -2.81
C LEU A 134 29.72 3.04 -1.46
N PRO A 135 30.93 3.41 -1.01
CA PRO A 135 31.10 4.12 0.25
C PRO A 135 30.27 5.40 0.30
N GLY A 136 29.59 5.62 1.42
CA GLY A 136 28.71 6.78 1.62
C GLY A 136 27.36 6.72 0.87
N LEU A 137 27.05 5.64 0.15
CA LEU A 137 25.73 5.40 -0.42
C LEU A 137 24.96 4.37 0.42
N TYR A 138 23.79 4.78 0.92
CA TYR A 138 22.92 3.99 1.77
C TYR A 138 21.54 3.77 1.14
N LEU A 139 20.91 2.65 1.49
CA LEU A 139 19.52 2.34 1.15
C LEU A 139 18.64 2.51 2.39
N VAL A 140 17.53 3.23 2.25
CA VAL A 140 16.62 3.57 3.35
C VAL A 140 15.16 3.40 2.93
N GLY A 141 14.31 3.02 3.87
CA GLY A 141 12.85 2.93 3.70
C GLY A 141 12.36 1.50 3.49
N GLY A 142 11.10 1.36 3.06
CA GLY A 142 10.41 0.07 3.02
C GLY A 142 10.97 -0.96 2.02
N TRP A 143 11.79 -0.50 1.08
CA TRP A 143 12.46 -1.33 0.09
C TRP A 143 13.89 -1.73 0.49
N ALA A 144 14.36 -1.28 1.65
CA ALA A 144 15.62 -1.67 2.26
C ALA A 144 15.36 -2.48 3.53
N HIS A 145 16.42 -3.05 4.11
CA HIS A 145 16.36 -3.63 5.45
C HIS A 145 15.82 -2.57 6.45
N PRO A 146 14.94 -2.95 7.40
CA PRO A 146 14.45 -4.31 7.68
C PRO A 146 13.25 -4.80 6.84
N GLY A 147 12.59 -3.97 6.05
CA GLY A 147 11.51 -4.41 5.17
C GLY A 147 10.37 -3.42 4.99
N GLY A 148 9.25 -3.90 4.42
CA GLY A 148 8.06 -3.10 4.18
C GLY A 148 7.27 -2.74 5.44
N GLY A 149 6.50 -1.65 5.34
CA GLY A 149 5.67 -1.09 6.42
C GLY A 149 6.30 0.13 7.11
N LEU A 150 5.44 0.99 7.69
CA LEU A 150 5.87 2.27 8.26
C LEU A 150 6.88 2.12 9.40
N ALA A 151 6.67 1.14 10.30
CA ALA A 151 7.60 0.88 11.40
C ALA A 151 9.00 0.49 10.89
N HIS A 152 9.08 -0.38 9.88
CA HIS A 152 10.34 -0.77 9.27
C HIS A 152 11.00 0.37 8.48
N ALA A 153 10.22 1.21 7.80
CA ALA A 153 10.76 2.40 7.15
C ALA A 153 11.42 3.35 8.18
N GLY A 154 10.77 3.57 9.33
CA GLY A 154 11.34 4.35 10.43
C GLY A 154 12.61 3.74 11.02
N MET A 155 12.61 2.43 11.28
CA MET A 155 13.79 1.69 11.75
C MET A 155 14.95 1.76 10.73
N SER A 156 14.65 1.59 9.44
CA SER A 156 15.61 1.74 8.35
C SER A 156 16.29 3.11 8.38
N GLY A 157 15.50 4.17 8.59
CA GLY A 157 16.01 5.53 8.75
C GLY A 157 16.92 5.69 9.96
N ALA A 158 16.52 5.17 11.12
CA ALA A 158 17.34 5.20 12.33
C ALA A 158 18.67 4.44 12.15
N LEU A 159 18.65 3.28 11.48
CA LEU A 159 19.86 2.51 11.21
C LEU A 159 20.82 3.27 10.30
N VAL A 160 20.32 3.85 9.21
CA VAL A 160 21.15 4.64 8.29
C VAL A 160 21.70 5.89 8.97
N ALA A 161 20.91 6.57 9.80
CA ALA A 161 21.39 7.70 10.59
C ALA A 161 22.55 7.29 11.52
N GLY A 162 22.45 6.13 12.19
CA GLY A 162 23.53 5.57 13.01
C GLY A 162 24.79 5.28 12.20
N LEU A 163 24.67 4.65 11.03
CA LEU A 163 25.81 4.39 10.12
C LEU A 163 26.51 5.67 9.66
N ILE A 164 25.75 6.74 9.43
CA ILE A 164 26.29 8.05 9.01
C ILE A 164 27.03 8.74 10.16
N VAL A 165 26.46 8.70 11.37
CA VAL A 165 26.99 9.45 12.53
C VAL A 165 28.14 8.71 13.22
N GLU A 166 27.99 7.39 13.40
CA GLU A 166 28.89 6.55 14.20
C GLU A 166 29.90 5.76 13.35
N GLY A 167 29.72 5.74 12.02
CA GLY A 167 30.59 5.08 11.06
C GLY A 167 30.05 3.72 10.56
N GLU A 168 30.63 3.21 9.46
CA GLU A 168 30.15 2.03 8.74
C GLU A 168 30.23 0.72 9.57
N ASP A 169 31.06 0.68 10.61
CA ASP A 169 31.20 -0.46 11.52
C ASP A 169 30.17 -0.48 12.66
N TRP A 170 29.29 0.52 12.74
CA TRP A 170 28.26 0.64 13.77
C TRP A 170 27.22 -0.49 13.65
N ARG A 171 26.82 -1.07 14.80
CA ARG A 171 25.93 -2.24 14.86
C ARG A 171 24.64 -2.03 15.67
N GLY A 172 24.27 -0.79 15.96
CA GLY A 172 23.11 -0.46 16.79
C GLY A 172 23.48 0.20 18.11
N SER A 173 22.45 0.68 18.84
CA SER A 173 22.59 1.17 20.20
C SER A 173 23.02 0.05 21.16
N GLN A 174 24.03 0.30 21.98
CA GLN A 174 24.45 -0.55 23.10
C GLN A 174 23.50 -0.40 24.30
#